data_AF-A0A1G2BV80-F1
#
_entry.id   AF-A0A1G2BV80-F1
#
_cell.length_a   1.000
_cell.length_b   1.000
_cell.length_c   1.000
_cell.angle_alpha   90.00
_cell.angle_beta   90.00
_cell.angle_gamma   90.00
#
_symmetry.space_group_name_H-M   'P 1'
#
loop_
_entity.id
_entity.type
_entity.pdbx_description
1 polymer ?
#
loop_
_entity_poly.entity_id
_entity_poly.type
_entity_poly.pdbx_seq_one_letter_code
_entity_poly.pdbx_strand_id
1 'polypeptide(L)'
;MKKDKLRLIGMSILACLVLLTSLLYGIEMAKRGRINFGGSLALIILLIAILFMIYFIKHKYSDVRKGLPLDDERSKKVMTQAAAMTFYISLYWLLAISFFESFFAKMFGVIKLDAGQVVGGGIAGMSIIFIIAWIYYQSKGRLL
;
A
#
# COMPACT_ATOMS: atom_id res chain seq x y z
N MET A 1 -25.22 9.39 -5.12
CA MET A 1 -25.28 8.17 -5.97
C MET A 1 -24.54 8.27 -7.31
N LYS A 2 -24.89 9.15 -8.27
CA LYS A 2 -24.15 9.24 -9.57
C LYS A 2 -22.67 9.63 -9.39
N LYS A 3 -22.39 10.57 -8.48
CA LYS A 3 -21.02 11.01 -8.12
C LYS A 3 -20.20 9.88 -7.46
N ASP A 4 -20.85 9.05 -6.64
CA ASP A 4 -20.22 7.92 -5.94
C ASP A 4 -19.82 6.83 -6.94
N LYS A 5 -20.69 6.50 -7.91
CA LYS A 5 -20.35 5.59 -9.00
C LYS A 5 -19.16 6.09 -9.83
N LEU A 6 -19.10 7.39 -10.14
CA LEU A 6 -17.97 7.98 -10.87
C LEU A 6 -16.65 7.87 -10.09
N ARG A 7 -16.68 8.16 -8.78
CA ARG A 7 -15.52 8.01 -7.89
C ARG A 7 -15.04 6.57 -7.82
N LEU A 8 -15.95 5.61 -7.70
CA LEU A 8 -15.61 4.19 -7.65
C LEU A 8 -14.99 3.69 -8.97
N ILE A 9 -15.48 4.18 -10.11
CA ILE A 9 -14.86 3.94 -11.42
C ILE A 9 -13.44 4.51 -11.46
N GLY A 10 -13.24 5.75 -10.99
CA GLY A 10 -11.93 6.37 -10.92
C GLY A 10 -10.94 5.57 -10.06
N MET A 11 -11.35 5.14 -8.87
CA MET A 11 -10.53 4.27 -8.00
C MET A 11 -10.20 2.94 -8.67
N SER A 12 -11.15 2.36 -9.41
CA SER A 12 -10.94 1.10 -10.12
C SER A 12 -9.97 1.24 -11.30
N ILE A 13 -10.05 2.34 -12.05
CA ILE A 13 -9.09 2.66 -13.13
C ILE A 13 -7.68 2.80 -12.56
N LEU A 14 -7.55 3.56 -11.46
CA LEU A 14 -6.26 3.73 -10.79
C LEU A 14 -5.68 2.39 -10.33
N ALA A 15 -6.49 1.55 -9.70
CA ALA A 15 -6.10 0.21 -9.29
C ALA A 15 -5.65 -0.65 -10.47
N CYS A 16 -6.37 -0.59 -11.60
CA CYS A 16 -6.01 -1.30 -12.82
C CYS A 16 -4.68 -0.81 -13.41
N LEU A 17 -4.41 0.50 -13.35
CA LEU A 17 -3.15 1.07 -13.82
C LEU A 17 -1.97 0.65 -12.94
N VAL A 18 -2.14 0.67 -11.61
CA VAL A 18 -1.14 0.15 -10.67
C VAL A 18 -0.88 -1.34 -10.91
N LEU A 19 -1.94 -2.13 -11.10
CA LEU A 19 -1.85 -3.55 -11.47
C LEU A 19 -1.04 -3.75 -12.76
N LEU A 20 -1.37 -3.01 -13.82
CA LEU A 20 -0.73 -3.14 -15.12
C LEU A 20 0.77 -2.80 -15.04
N THR A 21 1.12 -1.66 -14.44
CA THR A 21 2.51 -1.22 -14.29
C THR A 21 3.34 -2.21 -13.47
N SER A 22 2.75 -2.77 -12.42
CA SER A 22 3.35 -3.82 -11.60
C SER A 22 3.62 -5.11 -12.37
N LEU A 23 2.68 -5.51 -13.21
CA LEU A 23 2.77 -6.73 -14.02
C LEU A 23 3.83 -6.58 -15.12
N LEU A 24 3.89 -5.40 -15.75
CA LEU A 24 4.95 -5.05 -16.70
C LEU A 24 6.33 -5.07 -16.05
N TYR A 25 6.48 -4.50 -14.86
CA TYR A 25 7.73 -4.53 -14.10
C TYR A 25 8.17 -5.96 -13.74
N GLY A 26 7.23 -6.81 -13.31
CA GLY A 26 7.50 -8.22 -13.04
C GLY A 26 7.98 -9.00 -14.27
N ILE A 27 7.34 -8.79 -15.42
CA ILE A 27 7.74 -9.41 -16.70
C ILE A 27 9.14 -8.94 -17.12
N GLU A 28 9.45 -7.64 -16.96
CA GLU A 28 10.75 -7.09 -17.29
C GLU A 28 11.86 -7.68 -16.42
N MET A 29 11.61 -7.84 -15.12
CA MET A 29 12.55 -8.47 -14.19
C MET A 29 12.80 -9.94 -14.54
N ALA A 30 11.75 -10.69 -14.89
CA ALA A 30 11.87 -12.08 -15.33
C ALA A 30 12.71 -12.20 -16.62
N LYS A 31 12.48 -11.32 -17.61
CA LYS A 31 13.23 -11.30 -18.88
C LYS A 31 14.71 -10.98 -18.70
N ARG A 32 15.05 -10.09 -17.77
CA ARG A 32 16.45 -9.70 -17.50
C ARG A 32 17.23 -10.73 -16.70
N GLY A 33 16.60 -11.82 -16.24
CA GLY A 33 17.24 -12.85 -15.41
C GLY A 33 17.73 -12.33 -14.04
N ARG A 34 17.30 -11.14 -13.62
CA ARG A 34 17.71 -10.47 -12.38
C ARG A 34 16.72 -10.72 -11.26
N ILE A 35 16.41 -11.99 -10.98
CA ILE A 35 15.59 -12.35 -9.82
C ILE A 35 16.50 -12.29 -8.58
N ASN A 36 16.82 -11.08 -8.14
CA ASN A 36 17.52 -10.85 -6.88
C ASN A 36 16.52 -10.81 -5.73
N PHE A 37 16.96 -11.19 -4.53
CA PHE A 37 16.12 -11.23 -3.32
C PHE A 37 15.43 -9.89 -3.04
N GLY A 38 16.12 -8.75 -3.25
CA GLY A 38 15.50 -7.42 -3.10
C GLY A 38 14.44 -7.10 -4.16
N GLY A 39 14.58 -7.60 -5.39
CA GLY A 39 13.61 -7.40 -6.47
C GLY A 39 12.33 -8.23 -6.26
N SER A 40 12.47 -9.46 -5.77
CA SER A 40 11.33 -10.32 -5.43
C SER A 40 10.57 -9.81 -4.21
N LEU A 41 11.25 -9.24 -3.21
CA LEU A 41 10.61 -8.66 -2.02
C LEU A 41 9.73 -7.46 -2.37
N ALA A 42 10.20 -6.57 -3.25
CA ALA A 42 9.42 -5.44 -3.75
C ALA A 42 8.15 -5.91 -4.48
N LEU A 43 8.25 -6.95 -5.30
CA LEU A 43 7.09 -7.56 -5.98
C LEU A 43 6.09 -8.16 -4.98
N ILE A 44 6.56 -8.83 -3.93
CA ILE A 44 5.70 -9.41 -2.88
C ILE A 44 4.91 -8.32 -2.15
N ILE A 45 5.59 -7.25 -1.72
CA ILE A 45 4.94 -6.13 -1.01
C ILE A 45 3.87 -5.48 -1.91
N LEU A 46 4.22 -5.27 -3.17
CA LEU A 46 3.32 -4.65 -4.12
C LEU A 46 2.12 -5.57 -4.42
N LEU A 47 2.31 -6.89 -4.47
CA LEU A 47 1.23 -7.86 -4.59
C LEU A 47 0.30 -7.84 -3.36
N ILE A 48 0.85 -7.69 -2.14
CA ILE A 48 0.05 -7.52 -0.92
C ILE A 48 -0.78 -6.23 -0.99
N ALA A 49 -0.18 -5.11 -1.42
CA ALA A 49 -0.88 -3.84 -1.58
C ALA A 49 -2.02 -3.94 -2.60
N ILE A 50 -1.81 -4.65 -3.71
CA ILE A 50 -2.82 -4.95 -4.72
C ILE A 50 -3.97 -5.77 -4.13
N LEU A 51 -3.67 -6.86 -3.40
CA LEU A 51 -4.69 -7.71 -2.79
C LEU A 51 -5.57 -6.91 -1.81
N PHE A 52 -4.94 -6.07 -1.00
CA PHE A 52 -5.63 -5.16 -0.10
C PHE A 52 -6.52 -4.16 -0.87
N MET A 53 -6.02 -3.58 -1.96
CA MET A 53 -6.77 -2.66 -2.81
C MET A 53 -8.00 -3.33 -3.46
N ILE A 54 -7.85 -4.55 -3.98
CA ILE A 54 -8.97 -5.33 -4.56
C ILE A 54 -10.02 -5.64 -3.49
N TYR A 55 -9.58 -6.06 -2.30
CA TYR A 55 -10.48 -6.31 -1.17
C TYR A 55 -11.28 -5.04 -0.81
N PHE A 56 -10.60 -3.90 -0.70
CA PHE A 56 -11.22 -2.61 -0.38
C PHE A 56 -12.24 -2.19 -1.44
N ILE A 57 -11.91 -2.28 -2.73
CA ILE A 57 -12.83 -1.94 -3.83
C ILE A 57 -14.04 -2.87 -3.83
N LYS A 58 -13.86 -4.19 -3.64
CA LYS A 58 -14.97 -5.14 -3.56
C LYS A 58 -15.93 -4.80 -2.41
N HIS A 59 -15.40 -4.44 -1.25
CA HIS A 59 -16.21 -4.03 -0.10
C HIS A 59 -17.05 -2.78 -0.44
N LYS A 60 -16.39 -1.72 -0.95
CA LYS A 60 -17.06 -0.48 -1.35
C LYS A 60 -18.09 -0.67 -2.47
N TYR A 61 -17.83 -1.57 -3.42
CA TYR A 61 -18.77 -1.90 -4.49
C TYR A 61 -20.06 -2.55 -3.95
N SER A 62 -19.92 -3.45 -2.97
CA SER A 62 -21.06 -4.06 -2.28
C SER A 62 -21.93 -3.01 -1.58
N ASP A 63 -21.30 -2.03 -0.93
CA ASP A 63 -21.99 -0.95 -0.21
C ASP A 63 -22.74 -0.01 -1.16
N VAL A 64 -22.11 0.40 -2.26
CA VAL A 64 -22.76 1.23 -3.29
C VAL A 64 -23.93 0.50 -3.96
N ARG A 65 -23.80 -0.83 -4.18
CA ARG A 65 -24.89 -1.65 -4.73
C ARG A 65 -26.09 -1.75 -3.77
N LYS A 66 -25.84 -1.69 -2.46
CA LYS A 66 -26.88 -1.65 -1.41
C LYS A 66 -27.48 -0.25 -1.20
N GLY A 67 -27.04 0.75 -1.95
CA GLY A 67 -27.52 2.14 -1.82
C GLY A 67 -26.91 2.89 -0.64
N LEU A 68 -25.91 2.32 0.04
CA LEU A 68 -25.19 2.99 1.11
C LEU A 68 -24.26 4.08 0.53
N PRO A 69 -24.06 5.20 1.26
CA PRO A 69 -23.08 6.20 0.88
C PRO A 69 -21.67 5.59 0.84
N LEU A 70 -20.88 6.01 -0.14
CA LEU A 70 -19.52 5.49 -0.36
C LEU A 70 -18.61 5.73 0.84
N ASP A 71 -18.78 6.87 1.50
CA ASP A 71 -18.09 7.25 2.73
C ASP A 71 -19.11 7.54 3.82
N ASP A 72 -19.28 6.57 4.72
CA ASP A 72 -19.90 6.79 6.03
C ASP A 72 -18.98 7.70 6.88
N GLU A 73 -19.55 8.56 7.73
CA GLU A 73 -18.82 9.48 8.61
C GLU A 73 -17.79 8.72 9.46
N ARG A 74 -18.16 7.50 9.90
CA ARG A 74 -17.25 6.62 10.62
C ARG A 74 -16.07 6.16 9.76
N SER A 75 -16.34 5.72 8.53
CA SER A 75 -15.29 5.28 7.60
C SER A 75 -14.30 6.43 7.31
N LYS A 76 -14.83 7.64 7.16
CA LYS A 76 -14.03 8.85 6.95
C LYS A 76 -13.12 9.13 8.15
N LYS A 77 -13.64 9.02 9.38
CA LYS A 77 -12.87 9.21 10.62
C LYS A 77 -11.78 8.15 10.80
N VAL A 78 -12.07 6.89 10.49
CA VAL A 78 -11.07 5.81 10.53
C VAL A 78 -9.96 6.06 9.52
N MET A 79 -10.29 6.43 8.29
CA MET A 79 -9.28 6.73 7.26
C MET A 79 -8.40 7.93 7.64
N THR A 80 -8.97 9.00 8.19
CA THR A 80 -8.18 10.18 8.59
C THR A 80 -7.25 9.88 9.76
N GLN A 81 -7.72 9.14 10.77
CA GLN A 81 -6.89 8.74 11.91
C GLN A 81 -5.77 7.77 11.51
N ALA A 82 -6.09 6.78 10.67
CA ALA A 82 -5.10 5.84 10.13
C ALA A 82 -4.05 6.57 9.29
N ALA A 83 -4.46 7.49 8.41
CA ALA A 83 -3.54 8.27 7.59
C ALA A 83 -2.62 9.16 8.44
N ALA A 84 -3.16 9.86 9.44
CA ALA A 84 -2.38 10.70 10.34
C ALA A 84 -1.34 9.90 11.14
N MET A 85 -1.76 8.77 11.74
CA MET A 85 -0.85 7.89 12.48
C MET A 85 0.24 7.31 11.57
N THR A 86 -0.14 6.88 10.36
CA THR A 86 0.81 6.36 9.38
C THR A 86 1.83 7.40 9.00
N PHE A 87 1.41 8.64 8.75
CA PHE A 87 2.32 9.73 8.38
C PHE A 87 3.41 9.93 9.45
N TYR A 88 3.03 10.03 10.72
CA TYR A 88 4.01 10.23 11.80
C TYR A 88 4.97 9.04 11.95
N ILE A 89 4.46 7.80 11.91
CA ILE A 89 5.32 6.61 12.02
C ILE A 89 6.24 6.49 10.79
N SER A 90 5.75 6.87 9.61
CA SER A 90 6.47 6.82 8.35
C SER A 90 7.68 7.75 8.31
N LEU A 91 7.66 8.87 9.04
CA LEU A 91 8.83 9.74 9.22
C LEU A 91 9.96 8.98 9.92
N TYR A 92 9.66 8.28 11.01
CA TYR A 92 10.64 7.45 11.72
C TYR A 92 11.09 6.23 10.90
N TRP A 93 10.20 5.67 10.07
CA TRP A 93 10.56 4.60 9.15
C TRP A 93 11.61 5.05 8.12
N LEU A 94 11.40 6.21 7.48
CA LEU A 94 12.40 6.77 6.56
C LEU A 94 13.71 7.11 7.29
N LEU A 95 13.62 7.66 8.49
CA LEU A 95 14.78 7.92 9.33
C LEU A 95 15.54 6.62 9.64
N ALA A 96 14.82 5.55 9.98
CA ALA A 96 15.41 4.24 10.25
C ALA A 96 16.12 3.67 9.02
N ILE A 97 15.53 3.76 7.82
CA ILE A 97 16.20 3.35 6.57
C ILE A 97 17.49 4.14 6.37
N SER A 98 17.48 5.44 6.67
CA SER A 98 18.67 6.29 6.51
C SER A 98 19.76 6.01 7.54
N PHE A 99 19.42 5.84 8.82
CA PHE A 99 20.39 5.64 9.90
C PHE A 99 20.94 4.21 9.95
N PHE A 100 20.11 3.23 9.57
CA PHE A 100 20.47 1.81 9.58
C PHE A 100 20.69 1.26 8.17
N GLU A 101 21.14 2.11 7.23
CA GLU A 101 21.33 1.77 5.82
C GLU A 101 22.15 0.50 5.64
N SER A 102 23.25 0.33 6.37
CA SER A 102 24.10 -0.87 6.29
C SER A 102 23.41 -2.14 6.78
N PHE A 103 22.52 -2.04 7.78
CA PHE A 103 21.71 -3.17 8.24
C PHE A 103 20.70 -3.59 7.17
N PHE A 104 20.00 -2.61 6.59
CA PHE A 104 19.05 -2.88 5.51
C PHE A 104 19.76 -3.41 4.27
N ALA A 105 20.90 -2.83 3.87
CA ALA A 105 21.71 -3.31 2.75
C ALA A 105 22.09 -4.79 2.92
N LYS A 106 22.57 -5.17 4.11
CA LYS A 106 22.88 -6.57 4.44
C LYS A 106 21.66 -7.48 4.36
N MET A 107 20.50 -7.02 4.85
CA MET A 107 19.24 -7.77 4.76
C MET A 107 18.78 -7.99 3.31
N PHE A 108 19.04 -7.04 2.41
CA PHE A 108 18.76 -7.16 0.98
C PHE A 108 19.87 -7.89 0.19
N GLY A 109 20.95 -8.32 0.86
CA GLY A 109 22.08 -9.00 0.23
C GLY A 109 22.94 -8.09 -0.65
N VAL A 110 22.91 -6.78 -0.42
CA VAL A 110 23.68 -5.77 -1.17
C VAL A 110 24.65 -5.04 -0.24
N ILE A 111 25.74 -4.52 -0.81
CA ILE A 111 26.76 -3.77 -0.06
C ILE A 111 26.24 -2.38 0.31
N LYS A 112 25.44 -1.78 -0.57
CA LYS A 112 24.85 -0.45 -0.41
C LYS A 112 23.46 -0.44 -1.04
N LEU A 113 22.53 0.28 -0.44
CA LEU A 113 21.20 0.46 -1.00
C LEU A 113 21.23 1.45 -2.17
N ASP A 114 20.71 1.03 -3.32
CA ASP A 114 20.46 1.94 -4.43
C ASP A 114 19.23 2.82 -4.16
N ALA A 115 19.15 3.99 -4.80
CA ALA A 115 18.04 4.93 -4.64
C ALA A 115 16.68 4.26 -4.89
N GLY A 116 16.58 3.38 -5.89
CA GLY A 116 15.36 2.62 -6.15
C GLY A 116 14.97 1.69 -5.01
N GLN A 117 15.95 1.07 -4.34
CA GLN A 117 15.71 0.17 -3.21
C GLN A 117 15.31 0.94 -1.94
N VAL A 118 15.93 2.10 -1.69
CA VAL A 118 15.56 3.00 -0.58
C VAL A 118 14.12 3.48 -0.74
N VAL A 119 13.77 3.99 -1.92
CA VAL A 119 12.41 4.49 -2.20
C VAL A 119 11.39 3.35 -2.13
N GLY A 120 11.70 2.21 -2.73
CA GLY A 120 10.85 1.02 -2.70
C GLY A 120 10.61 0.52 -1.27
N GLY A 121 11.67 0.40 -0.47
CA GLY A 121 11.59 0.02 0.95
C GLY A 121 10.85 1.05 1.80
N GLY A 122 11.02 2.34 1.49
CA GLY A 122 10.26 3.44 2.08
C GLY A 122 8.76 3.26 1.88
N ILE A 123 8.31 3.22 0.62
CA ILE A 123 6.89 3.07 0.25
C ILE A 123 6.31 1.76 0.79
N ALA A 124 7.09 0.68 0.75
CA ALA A 124 6.72 -0.61 1.29
C ALA A 124 6.38 -0.55 2.79
N GLY A 125 7.29 -0.02 3.59
CA GLY A 125 7.06 0.10 5.03
C GLY A 125 5.90 1.06 5.34
N MET A 126 5.78 2.17 4.61
CA MET A 126 4.62 3.07 4.75
C MET A 126 3.30 2.35 4.48
N SER A 127 3.26 1.49 3.46
CA SER A 127 2.07 0.70 3.11
C SER A 127 1.70 -0.30 4.20
N ILE A 128 2.69 -0.98 4.78
CA ILE A 128 2.48 -1.93 5.88
C ILE A 128 1.98 -1.20 7.13
N ILE A 129 2.63 -0.09 7.51
CA ILE A 129 2.22 0.75 8.63
C ILE A 129 0.78 1.24 8.44
N PHE A 130 0.41 1.63 7.21
CA PHE A 130 -0.95 2.03 6.89
C PHE A 130 -1.96 0.92 7.13
N ILE A 131 -1.68 -0.29 6.66
CA ILE A 131 -2.57 -1.44 6.83
C ILE A 131 -2.75 -1.74 8.33
N ILE A 132 -1.67 -1.73 9.10
CA ILE A 132 -1.71 -1.96 10.56
C ILE A 132 -2.53 -0.86 11.25
N ALA A 133 -2.27 0.41 10.95
CA ALA A 133 -3.00 1.53 11.52
C ALA A 133 -4.49 1.47 11.15
N TRP A 134 -4.81 1.13 9.90
CA TRP A 134 -6.18 0.96 9.44
C TRP A 134 -6.91 -0.17 10.17
N ILE A 135 -6.30 -1.35 10.32
CA ILE A 135 -6.86 -2.47 11.08
C ILE A 135 -7.07 -2.09 12.55
N TYR A 136 -6.11 -1.37 13.15
CA TYR A 136 -6.21 -0.89 14.52
C TYR A 136 -7.42 0.03 14.72
N TYR A 137 -7.60 1.05 13.87
CA TYR A 137 -8.74 1.96 14.00
C TYR A 137 -10.07 1.32 13.57
N GLN A 138 -10.05 0.39 12.62
CA GLN A 138 -11.25 -0.36 12.21
C GLN A 138 -11.76 -1.28 13.33
N SER A 139 -10.86 -1.92 14.08
CA SER A 139 -11.24 -2.76 15.23
C SER A 139 -11.71 -1.91 16.42
N LYS A 140 -11.03 -0.80 16.71
CA LYS A 140 -11.40 0.13 17.77
C LYS A 140 -12.73 0.86 17.50
N GLY A 141 -13.01 1.18 16.24
CA GLY A 141 -14.29 1.74 15.80
C GLY A 141 -15.48 0.75 15.80
N ARG A 142 -15.27 -0.51 16.21
CA ARG A 142 -16.33 -1.49 16.49
C ARG A 142 -16.76 -1.50 17.97
N LEU A 143 -15.99 -0.83 18.85
CA LEU A 143 -16.22 -0.75 20.31
C LEU A 143 -16.84 0.59 20.77
N LEU A 144 -17.15 1.49 19.83
CA LEU A 144 -17.93 2.72 20.01
C LEU A 144 -19.18 2.63 19.13
#